data_AF-A0A9E3UNI2-F1
#
_entry.id   AF-A0A9E3UNI2-F1
#
_cell.length_a   1.000
_cell.length_b   1.000
_cell.length_c   1.000
_cell.angle_alpha   90.00
_cell.angle_beta   90.00
_cell.angle_gamma   90.00
#
_symmetry.space_group_name_H-M   'P 1'
#
loop_
_entity.id
_entity.type
_entity.pdbx_description
1 polymer ?
#
loop_
_entity_poly.entity_id
_entity_poly.type
_entity_poly.pdbx_seq_one_letter_code
_entity_poly.pdbx_strand_id
1 'polypeptide(L)'
;MTSPRLALLAATMLAFAGCRQAPETAPLNEQPAADEAVDAPAANIDDSLALDQLAGARNHMAQPEGYGALPPDDRALRFVGRWATEVRGCESAAWRFTADRMETPAGSVCTFRDVTPVEGGYDIAARCTAEGPEQGDTIRLRFAESAGAMLFESESVAGNGLVYCGS
;
A
#
# COMPACT_ATOMS: atom_id res chain seq x y z
N MET A 1 -22.77 -27.10 -36.96
CA MET A 1 -22.39 -25.89 -37.72
C MET A 1 -21.07 -25.40 -37.18
N THR A 2 -20.00 -25.76 -37.90
CA THR A 2 -18.59 -25.57 -37.56
C THR A 2 -18.08 -24.29 -38.20
N SER A 3 -17.72 -23.28 -37.41
CA SER A 3 -17.04 -22.08 -37.92
C SER A 3 -15.52 -22.26 -37.79
N PRO A 4 -14.74 -21.98 -38.85
CA PRO A 4 -13.32 -22.25 -38.90
C PRO A 4 -12.47 -21.16 -38.26
N ARG A 5 -11.33 -21.62 -37.74
CA ARG A 5 -10.18 -20.86 -37.25
C ARG A 5 -9.64 -19.94 -38.35
N LEU A 6 -9.49 -18.66 -38.06
CA LEU A 6 -8.58 -17.79 -38.81
C LEU A 6 -7.42 -17.40 -37.90
N ALA A 7 -6.28 -18.02 -38.14
CA ALA A 7 -5.00 -17.60 -37.63
C ALA A 7 -4.51 -16.42 -38.46
N LEU A 8 -4.08 -15.34 -37.80
CA LEU A 8 -3.19 -14.37 -38.43
C LEU A 8 -2.06 -14.05 -37.45
N LEU A 9 -0.90 -14.64 -37.75
CA LEU A 9 0.40 -14.23 -37.26
C LEU A 9 0.69 -12.81 -37.77
N ALA A 10 0.95 -11.89 -36.86
CA ALA A 10 1.68 -10.67 -37.15
C ALA A 10 2.83 -10.56 -36.14
N ALA A 11 3.99 -11.04 -36.57
CA ALA A 11 5.26 -10.83 -35.90
C ALA A 11 5.69 -9.37 -36.11
N THR A 12 5.68 -8.57 -35.06
CA THR A 12 6.28 -7.23 -35.09
C THR A 12 7.46 -7.20 -34.14
N MET A 13 8.64 -7.47 -34.70
CA MET A 13 9.91 -7.05 -34.13
C MET A 13 9.92 -5.52 -34.06
N LEU A 14 10.05 -4.96 -32.86
CA LEU A 14 10.45 -3.57 -32.67
C LEU A 14 11.70 -3.53 -31.81
N ALA A 15 12.72 -2.90 -32.39
CA ALA A 15 14.09 -2.84 -31.94
C ALA A 15 14.23 -2.09 -30.60
N PHE A 16 14.90 -2.72 -29.64
CA PHE A 16 15.46 -2.02 -28.49
C PHE A 16 16.66 -1.19 -28.95
N ALA A 17 16.44 0.08 -29.28
CA ALA A 17 17.50 1.08 -29.32
C ALA A 17 17.90 1.36 -27.86
N GLY A 18 19.08 0.92 -27.48
CA GLY A 18 19.62 1.11 -26.13
C GLY A 18 19.93 2.57 -25.84
N CYS A 19 19.25 3.13 -24.84
CA CYS A 19 19.75 4.29 -24.12
C CYS A 19 20.70 3.80 -23.02
N ARG A 20 22.00 3.76 -23.33
CA ARG A 20 23.07 3.72 -22.32
C ARG A 20 22.99 5.00 -21.50
N GLN A 21 22.41 4.95 -20.30
CA GLN A 21 22.53 6.03 -19.33
C GLN A 21 23.95 5.97 -18.75
N ALA A 22 24.68 7.07 -18.92
CA ALA A 22 26.00 7.25 -18.34
C ALA A 22 25.89 7.23 -16.80
N PRO A 23 26.89 6.69 -16.07
CA PRO A 23 26.95 6.83 -14.63
C PRO A 23 27.18 8.30 -14.27
N GLU A 24 26.16 8.95 -13.72
CA GLU A 24 26.28 10.27 -13.14
C GLU A 24 27.00 10.15 -11.80
N THR A 25 28.30 10.40 -11.82
CA THR A 25 29.15 10.53 -10.64
C THR A 25 28.62 11.69 -9.79
N ALA A 26 27.91 11.38 -8.71
CA ALA A 26 27.58 12.36 -7.69
C ALA A 26 28.88 12.90 -7.06
N PRO A 27 29.02 14.21 -6.83
CA PRO A 27 30.16 14.75 -6.10
C PRO A 27 30.15 14.23 -4.66
N LEU A 28 31.30 13.68 -4.24
CA LEU A 28 31.66 13.47 -2.84
C LEU A 28 31.47 14.79 -2.10
N ASN A 29 30.46 14.83 -1.24
CA ASN A 29 30.30 15.91 -0.28
C ASN A 29 31.38 15.72 0.79
N GLU A 30 32.49 16.41 0.63
CA GLU A 30 33.56 16.57 1.61
C GLU A 30 32.95 17.17 2.88
N GLN A 31 32.75 16.32 3.88
CA GLN A 31 32.34 16.74 5.21
C GLN A 31 33.61 17.06 6.00
N PRO A 32 33.85 18.33 6.39
CA PRO A 32 35.02 18.66 7.20
C PRO A 32 34.89 18.00 8.57
N ALA A 33 35.90 17.22 8.94
CA ALA A 33 36.10 16.74 10.29
C ALA A 33 36.40 17.93 11.19
N ALA A 34 35.44 18.29 12.04
CA ALA A 34 35.67 19.09 13.23
C ALA A 34 35.70 18.13 14.42
N ASP A 35 36.90 17.74 14.82
CA ASP A 35 37.20 17.19 16.14
C ASP A 35 36.93 18.28 17.18
N GLU A 36 35.74 18.27 17.77
CA GLU A 36 35.46 19.02 19.00
C GLU A 36 35.42 18.01 20.15
N ALA A 37 36.53 17.93 20.88
CA ALA A 37 36.65 17.16 22.11
C ALA A 37 35.76 17.82 23.18
N VAL A 38 34.55 17.27 23.35
CA VAL A 38 33.64 17.67 24.42
C VAL A 38 33.97 16.84 25.66
N ASP A 39 34.52 17.52 26.66
CA ASP A 39 34.76 17.02 28.00
C ASP A 39 33.42 16.70 28.68
N ALA A 40 33.14 15.41 28.91
CA ALA A 40 31.90 14.97 29.52
C ALA A 40 32.06 14.90 31.05
N PRO A 41 31.25 15.61 31.85
CA PRO A 41 31.24 15.41 33.29
C PRO A 41 30.69 14.02 33.63
N ALA A 42 31.39 13.33 34.53
CA ALA A 42 30.97 12.04 35.08
C ALA A 42 29.63 12.20 35.82
N ALA A 43 28.54 11.88 35.13
CA ALA A 43 27.23 11.70 35.75
C ALA A 43 27.22 10.34 36.46
N ASN A 44 27.03 10.37 37.78
CA ASN A 44 26.71 9.18 38.58
C ASN A 44 25.41 8.57 38.04
N ILE A 45 25.52 7.38 37.46
CA ILE A 45 24.37 6.59 37.03
C ILE A 45 23.93 5.75 38.23
N ASP A 46 22.93 6.24 38.95
CA ASP A 46 22.08 5.41 39.82
C ASP A 46 21.12 4.64 38.89
N ASP A 47 21.63 3.52 38.39
CA ASP A 47 21.27 2.84 37.14
C ASP A 47 20.17 1.78 37.32
N SER A 48 19.06 2.11 37.99
CA SER A 48 18.01 1.10 38.25
C SER A 48 16.57 1.58 38.20
N LEU A 49 16.29 2.86 37.88
CA LEU A 49 14.91 3.38 37.88
C LEU A 49 14.41 3.91 36.52
N ALA A 50 15.20 3.84 35.45
CA ALA A 50 14.85 4.41 34.14
C ALA A 50 14.48 3.39 33.04
N LEU A 51 14.59 2.07 33.28
CA LEU A 51 14.25 1.07 32.26
C LEU A 51 12.76 0.65 32.27
N ASP A 52 12.10 0.66 33.43
CA ASP A 52 10.67 0.28 33.52
C ASP A 52 9.72 1.37 33.00
N GLN A 53 10.10 2.65 33.08
CA GLN A 53 9.26 3.76 32.60
C GLN A 53 9.35 4.00 31.08
N LEU A 54 10.46 3.63 30.42
CA LEU A 54 10.54 3.67 28.95
C LEU A 54 9.86 2.47 28.27
N ALA A 55 9.61 1.38 29.00
CA ALA A 55 8.84 0.25 28.50
C ALA A 55 7.32 0.49 28.57
N GLY A 56 6.84 1.35 29.49
CA GLY A 56 5.41 1.61 29.69
C GLY A 56 4.79 2.73 28.84
N ALA A 57 5.60 3.60 28.23
CA ALA A 57 5.12 4.80 27.52
C ALA A 57 5.00 4.64 25.99
N ARG A 58 5.27 3.45 25.44
CA ARG A 58 5.08 3.16 24.02
C ARG A 58 3.80 2.33 23.82
N ASN A 59 2.81 2.98 23.22
CA ASN A 59 1.78 2.35 22.38
C ASN A 59 0.53 1.76 23.06
N HIS A 60 0.01 2.43 24.09
CA HIS A 60 -1.40 2.28 24.48
C HIS A 60 -2.16 3.61 24.29
N MET A 61 -1.99 4.27 23.14
CA MET A 61 -3.13 5.03 22.62
C MET A 61 -4.16 3.96 22.29
N ALA A 62 -5.11 3.75 23.20
CA ALA A 62 -6.27 2.90 22.99
C ALA A 62 -6.85 3.30 21.62
N GLN A 63 -6.59 2.47 20.60
CA GLN A 63 -7.30 2.63 19.35
C GLN A 63 -8.78 2.55 19.73
N PRO A 64 -9.61 3.55 19.34
CA PRO A 64 -11.03 3.47 19.59
C PRO A 64 -11.53 2.11 19.10
N GLU A 65 -12.08 1.32 20.02
CA GLU A 65 -12.46 -0.07 19.78
C GLU A 65 -13.36 -0.14 18.55
N GLY A 66 -12.85 -0.72 17.46
CA GLY A 66 -13.57 -0.88 16.20
C GLY A 66 -12.90 -0.30 14.96
N TYR A 67 -11.94 0.62 15.08
CA TYR A 67 -11.14 1.08 13.94
C TYR A 67 -9.82 0.31 13.85
N GLY A 68 -9.46 -0.15 12.65
CA GLY A 68 -8.20 -0.88 12.43
C GLY A 68 -8.23 -2.37 12.78
N ALA A 69 -9.36 -2.93 13.22
CA ALA A 69 -9.57 -4.37 13.17
C ALA A 69 -9.94 -4.77 11.73
N LEU A 70 -9.24 -5.75 11.17
CA LEU A 70 -9.62 -6.29 9.87
C LEU A 70 -11.01 -6.92 9.94
N PRO A 71 -11.76 -6.94 8.82
CA PRO A 71 -12.96 -7.76 8.73
C PRO A 71 -12.63 -9.23 9.07
N PRO A 72 -13.60 -10.03 9.56
CA PRO A 72 -13.40 -11.47 9.76
C PRO A 72 -12.91 -12.18 8.49
N ASP A 73 -12.10 -13.22 8.65
CA ASP A 73 -11.49 -13.99 7.55
C ASP A 73 -12.48 -14.94 6.86
N ASP A 74 -13.57 -15.30 7.54
CA ASP A 74 -14.68 -16.12 7.01
C ASP A 74 -15.66 -15.32 6.11
N ARG A 75 -15.50 -13.99 6.02
CA ARG A 75 -16.35 -13.14 5.21
C ARG A 75 -16.09 -13.34 3.72
N ALA A 76 -17.15 -13.59 2.96
CA ALA A 76 -17.09 -13.55 1.49
C ALA A 76 -16.64 -12.16 1.00
N LEU A 77 -15.55 -12.13 0.21
CA LEU A 77 -14.90 -10.92 -0.29
C LEU A 77 -14.53 -9.94 0.84
N ARG A 78 -13.56 -10.32 1.66
CA ARG A 78 -13.12 -9.57 2.85
C ARG A 78 -12.75 -8.11 2.60
N PHE A 79 -12.40 -7.74 1.36
CA PHE A 79 -12.10 -6.36 0.98
C PHE A 79 -13.34 -5.45 0.83
N VAL A 80 -14.56 -5.98 0.84
CA VAL A 80 -15.77 -5.17 0.64
C VAL A 80 -16.07 -4.33 1.88
N GLY A 81 -16.21 -3.01 1.67
CA GLY A 81 -16.51 -2.02 2.69
C GLY A 81 -15.79 -0.70 2.48
N ARG A 82 -15.64 0.06 3.57
CA ARG A 82 -14.95 1.34 3.61
C ARG A 82 -13.55 1.15 4.19
N TRP A 83 -12.57 1.79 3.57
CA TRP A 83 -11.17 1.67 3.91
C TRP A 83 -10.51 3.05 3.86
N ALA A 84 -9.56 3.36 4.75
CA ALA A 84 -8.88 4.65 4.73
C ALA A 84 -7.38 4.48 4.97
N THR A 85 -6.56 5.43 4.54
CA THR A 85 -5.11 5.41 4.77
C THR A 85 -4.72 5.58 6.25
N GLU A 86 -5.62 6.17 7.05
CA GLU A 86 -5.50 6.34 8.49
C GLU A 86 -6.89 6.38 9.15
N VAL A 87 -6.97 6.14 10.46
CA VAL A 87 -8.25 6.10 11.21
C VAL A 87 -9.06 7.40 11.05
N ARG A 88 -8.40 8.56 11.08
CA ARG A 88 -9.06 9.86 10.89
C ARG A 88 -9.74 9.99 9.52
N GLY A 89 -9.18 9.31 8.50
CA GLY A 89 -9.73 9.28 7.15
C GLY A 89 -11.03 8.48 7.04
N CYS A 90 -11.39 7.65 8.03
CA CYS A 90 -12.61 6.86 7.99
C CYS A 90 -13.90 7.70 7.97
N GLU A 91 -13.87 8.96 8.43
CA GLU A 91 -15.05 9.82 8.44
C GLU A 91 -15.24 10.57 7.12
N SER A 92 -14.15 11.00 6.48
CA SER A 92 -14.20 11.98 5.39
C SER A 92 -13.47 11.58 4.11
N ALA A 93 -12.54 10.64 4.18
CA ALA A 93 -11.63 10.27 3.09
C ALA A 93 -11.49 8.74 2.95
N ALA A 94 -12.59 8.02 3.16
CA ALA A 94 -12.62 6.58 2.99
C ALA A 94 -12.81 6.20 1.51
N TRP A 95 -11.98 5.28 1.05
CA TRP A 95 -12.17 4.49 -0.14
C TRP A 95 -13.38 3.58 0.03
N ARG A 96 -14.09 3.31 -1.05
CA ARG A 96 -15.26 2.44 -1.06
C ARG A 96 -14.99 1.26 -1.98
N PHE A 97 -15.10 0.06 -1.43
CA PHE A 97 -14.98 -1.19 -2.16
C PHE A 97 -16.31 -1.93 -2.13
N THR A 98 -16.85 -2.25 -3.30
CA THR A 98 -17.97 -3.16 -3.50
C THR A 98 -17.45 -4.47 -4.11
N ALA A 99 -18.33 -5.43 -4.36
CA ALA A 99 -17.93 -6.70 -4.98
C ALA A 99 -17.40 -6.55 -6.42
N ASP A 100 -17.72 -5.44 -7.07
CA ASP A 100 -17.50 -5.20 -8.50
C ASP A 100 -16.81 -3.86 -8.80
N ARG A 101 -16.49 -3.05 -7.78
CA ARG A 101 -15.98 -1.69 -7.97
C ARG A 101 -15.16 -1.20 -6.78
N MET A 102 -14.23 -0.29 -7.06
CA MET A 102 -13.54 0.54 -6.09
C MET A 102 -13.67 2.01 -6.46
N GLU A 103 -13.84 2.87 -5.44
CA GLU A 103 -13.80 4.33 -5.56
C GLU A 103 -12.87 4.92 -4.51
N THR A 104 -11.99 5.83 -4.94
CA THR A 104 -11.09 6.56 -4.05
C THR A 104 -11.66 7.96 -3.74
N PRO A 105 -11.24 8.59 -2.63
CA PRO A 105 -11.60 9.98 -2.33
C PRO A 105 -11.13 10.99 -3.39
N ALA A 106 -10.04 10.67 -4.11
CA ALA A 106 -9.50 11.50 -5.19
C ALA A 106 -10.31 11.38 -6.49
N GLY A 107 -11.36 10.54 -6.54
CA GLY A 107 -12.22 10.37 -7.70
C GLY A 107 -11.77 9.29 -8.68
N SER A 108 -10.66 8.59 -8.41
CA SER A 108 -10.30 7.39 -9.19
C SER A 108 -11.33 6.29 -8.95
N VAL A 109 -11.77 5.66 -10.03
CA VAL A 109 -12.74 4.57 -10.03
C VAL A 109 -12.17 3.38 -10.78
N CYS A 110 -12.33 2.17 -10.23
CA CYS A 110 -11.99 0.93 -10.91
C CYS A 110 -13.18 -0.02 -10.91
N THR A 111 -13.54 -0.56 -12.08
CA THR A 111 -14.56 -1.61 -12.23
C THR A 111 -13.86 -2.96 -12.33
N PHE A 112 -14.27 -3.91 -11.48
CA PHE A 112 -13.67 -5.24 -11.41
C PHE A 112 -14.25 -6.14 -12.51
N ARG A 113 -13.36 -6.93 -13.12
CA ARG A 113 -13.69 -7.90 -14.17
C ARG A 113 -13.59 -9.32 -13.68
N ASP A 114 -12.57 -9.59 -12.90
CA ASP A 114 -12.33 -10.89 -12.28
C ASP A 114 -11.71 -10.68 -10.89
N VAL A 115 -12.13 -11.48 -9.92
CA VAL A 115 -11.64 -11.45 -8.55
C VAL A 115 -11.14 -12.85 -8.23
N THR A 116 -9.82 -13.02 -8.24
CA THR A 116 -9.18 -14.30 -7.95
C THR A 116 -8.67 -14.30 -6.50
N PRO A 117 -9.19 -15.18 -5.63
CA PRO A 117 -8.64 -15.34 -4.29
C PRO A 117 -7.24 -15.96 -4.36
N VAL A 118 -6.32 -15.44 -3.56
CA VAL A 118 -4.94 -15.91 -3.46
C VAL A 118 -4.53 -15.96 -1.99
N GLU A 119 -3.34 -16.49 -1.69
CA GLU A 119 -2.84 -16.52 -0.32
C GLU A 119 -2.77 -15.10 0.27
N GLY A 120 -3.44 -14.92 1.41
CA GLY A 120 -3.47 -13.64 2.13
C GLY A 120 -4.28 -12.53 1.46
N GLY A 121 -5.06 -12.78 0.41
CA GLY A 121 -5.94 -11.76 -0.17
C GLY A 121 -6.48 -12.07 -1.56
N TYR A 122 -6.40 -11.08 -2.46
CA TYR A 122 -7.04 -11.12 -3.77
C TYR A 122 -6.18 -10.48 -4.86
N ASP A 123 -6.20 -11.06 -6.04
CA ASP A 123 -5.75 -10.43 -7.28
C ASP A 123 -7.00 -10.10 -8.12
N ILE A 124 -7.14 -8.84 -8.49
CA ILE A 124 -8.35 -8.32 -9.13
C ILE A 124 -7.98 -7.70 -10.47
N ALA A 125 -8.43 -8.31 -11.56
CA ALA A 125 -8.36 -7.69 -12.88
C ALA A 125 -9.41 -6.58 -12.96
N ALA A 126 -9.00 -5.36 -13.27
CA ALA A 126 -9.87 -4.19 -13.24
C ALA A 126 -9.70 -3.29 -14.48
N ARG A 127 -10.67 -2.40 -14.66
CA ARG A 127 -10.62 -1.27 -15.57
C ARG A 127 -10.72 0.02 -14.76
N CYS A 128 -9.69 0.84 -14.80
CA CYS A 128 -9.55 2.01 -13.95
C CYS A 128 -9.59 3.32 -14.75
N THR A 129 -10.18 4.35 -14.16
CA THR A 129 -10.14 5.74 -14.64
C THR A 129 -9.48 6.60 -13.57
N ALA A 130 -8.21 6.98 -13.78
CA ALA A 130 -7.45 7.86 -12.92
C ALA A 130 -7.07 9.12 -13.71
N GLU A 131 -7.99 10.08 -13.78
CA GLU A 131 -7.81 11.37 -14.47
C GLU A 131 -7.55 11.26 -16.00
N GLY A 132 -7.85 10.11 -16.60
CA GLY A 132 -7.57 9.83 -18.00
C GLY A 132 -8.51 8.80 -18.61
N PRO A 133 -8.20 8.31 -19.83
CA PRO A 133 -8.98 7.23 -20.45
C PRO A 133 -8.95 5.96 -19.60
N GLU A 134 -9.98 5.13 -19.74
CA GLU A 134 -10.05 3.85 -19.04
C GLU A 134 -8.90 2.93 -19.48
N GLN A 135 -8.15 2.41 -18.50
CA GLN A 135 -7.04 1.49 -18.73
C GLN A 135 -7.23 0.18 -17.95
N GLY A 136 -6.63 -0.89 -18.45
CA GLY A 136 -6.60 -2.17 -17.72
C GLY A 136 -5.59 -2.11 -16.59
N ASP A 137 -5.90 -2.75 -15.47
CA ASP A 137 -5.02 -2.84 -14.30
C ASP A 137 -5.19 -4.18 -13.59
N THR A 138 -4.20 -4.56 -12.79
CA THR A 138 -4.27 -5.65 -11.82
C THR A 138 -4.09 -5.08 -10.42
N ILE A 139 -5.19 -5.02 -9.67
CA ILE A 139 -5.18 -4.60 -8.28
C ILE A 139 -4.81 -5.80 -7.41
N ARG A 140 -3.82 -5.64 -6.54
CA ARG A 140 -3.45 -6.67 -5.55
C ARG A 140 -3.83 -6.19 -4.16
N LEU A 141 -4.62 -7.00 -3.47
CA LEU A 141 -5.04 -6.77 -2.10
C LEU A 141 -4.40 -7.83 -1.21
N ARG A 142 -3.74 -7.42 -0.14
CA ARG A 142 -3.16 -8.33 0.86
C ARG A 142 -3.51 -7.89 2.27
N PHE A 143 -3.91 -8.81 3.13
CA PHE A 143 -4.24 -8.51 4.52
C PHE A 143 -3.03 -8.74 5.42
N ALA A 144 -2.59 -7.68 6.08
CA ALA A 144 -1.53 -7.72 7.08
C ALA A 144 -2.15 -7.91 8.47
N GLU A 145 -2.41 -9.17 8.86
CA GLU A 145 -3.09 -9.51 10.12
C GLU A 145 -2.43 -8.86 11.35
N SER A 146 -1.10 -8.85 11.39
CA SER A 146 -0.34 -8.26 12.51
C SER A 146 -0.50 -6.74 12.63
N ALA A 147 -0.88 -6.07 11.54
CA ALA A 147 -1.04 -4.62 11.47
C ALA A 147 -2.51 -4.17 11.41
N GLY A 148 -3.46 -5.10 11.28
CA GLY A 148 -4.88 -4.76 11.16
C GLY A 148 -5.22 -3.99 9.87
N ALA A 149 -4.46 -4.18 8.79
CA ALA A 149 -4.54 -3.37 7.58
C ALA A 149 -4.60 -4.20 6.30
N MET A 150 -5.17 -3.63 5.25
CA MET A 150 -5.14 -4.14 3.87
C MET A 150 -4.12 -3.33 3.07
N LEU A 151 -3.12 -4.00 2.53
CA LEU A 151 -2.20 -3.45 1.55
C LEU A 151 -2.88 -3.44 0.18
N PHE A 152 -2.89 -2.27 -0.46
CA PHE A 152 -3.41 -2.04 -1.78
C PHE A 152 -2.26 -1.70 -2.74
N GLU A 153 -2.17 -2.41 -3.85
CA GLU A 153 -1.23 -2.14 -4.95
C GLU A 153 -1.96 -2.12 -6.29
N SER A 154 -1.58 -1.19 -7.16
CA SER A 154 -2.15 -0.96 -8.49
C SER A 154 -1.16 -0.15 -9.32
N GLU A 155 -1.17 -0.31 -10.64
CA GLU A 155 -0.36 0.52 -11.54
C GLU A 155 -1.02 1.88 -11.82
N SER A 156 -2.36 1.94 -11.74
CA SER A 156 -3.16 3.14 -12.06
C SER A 156 -3.47 4.02 -10.85
N VAL A 157 -3.40 3.47 -9.64
CA VAL A 157 -3.73 4.16 -8.38
C VAL A 157 -2.59 3.94 -7.39
N ALA A 158 -2.13 5.01 -6.76
CA ALA A 158 -1.02 4.94 -5.81
C ALA A 158 -1.30 3.91 -4.69
N GLY A 159 -0.34 3.00 -4.49
CA GLY A 159 -0.42 1.95 -3.47
C GLY A 159 -0.39 2.52 -2.04
N ASN A 160 -1.17 1.93 -1.14
CA ASN A 160 -1.31 2.38 0.25
C ASN A 160 -1.65 1.21 1.19
N GLY A 161 -1.25 1.32 2.45
CA GLY A 161 -1.84 0.54 3.54
C GLY A 161 -3.16 1.18 3.96
N LEU A 162 -4.22 0.38 4.07
CA LEU A 162 -5.56 0.86 4.39
C LEU A 162 -6.10 0.19 5.66
N VAL A 163 -6.63 0.98 6.58
CA VAL A 163 -7.36 0.52 7.76
C VAL A 163 -8.84 0.36 7.44
N TYR A 164 -9.48 -0.64 8.04
CA TYR A 164 -10.91 -0.87 7.87
C TYR A 164 -11.74 0.15 8.64
N CYS A 165 -12.76 0.69 7.98
CA CYS A 165 -13.65 1.72 8.51
C CYS A 165 -15.11 1.25 8.70
N GLY A 166 -15.38 -0.03 8.51
CA GLY A 166 -16.74 -0.59 8.49
C GLY A 166 -17.31 -0.73 7.08
N SER A 167 -18.58 -1.15 6.99
CA SER A 167 -19.32 -1.30 5.73
C SER A 167 -20.21 -0.11 5.44
#